data_AF-K1RH11-F1
#
_entry.id   AF-K1RH11-F1
#
_cell.length_a   1.000
_cell.length_b   1.000
_cell.length_c   1.000
_cell.angle_alpha   90.00
_cell.angle_beta   90.00
_cell.angle_gamma   90.00
#
_symmetry.space_group_name_H-M   'P 1'
#
loop_
_entity.id
_entity.type
_entity.pdbx_description
1 polymer ?
#
loop_
_entity_poly.entity_id
_entity_poly.type
_entity_poly.pdbx_seq_one_letter_code
_entity_poly.pdbx_strand_id
1 'polypeptide(L)'
;MSWRTVVISHTAKLDYQIGYLVVRGQETIKIHLSEIGILVVESTAVSMTAYLLSELVKKKIKVIFCDEKRNPSSELIPYYGSHDTSVKIRRQMEWSREEKATLWTEIVSEKIRKQAELLEQYGKTEAELLYQYINEIELGDVTNREGHAAKV
;
A
#
# COMPACT_ATOMS: atom_id res chain seq x y z
N MET A 1 -2.12 -2.18 17.90
CA MET A 1 -1.89 -1.71 16.52
C MET A 1 -0.50 -1.08 16.46
N SER A 2 0.31 -1.42 15.47
CA SER A 2 1.57 -0.71 15.21
C SER A 2 1.28 0.59 14.47
N TRP A 3 2.14 1.59 14.64
CA TRP A 3 1.85 2.97 14.20
C TRP A 3 3.07 3.72 13.67
N ARG A 4 4.29 3.22 13.91
CA ARG A 4 5.52 3.90 13.48
C ARG A 4 5.88 3.55 12.05
N THR A 5 6.24 4.58 11.30
CA THR A 5 6.99 4.46 10.05
C THR A 5 8.47 4.71 10.37
N VAL A 6 9.31 3.70 10.17
CA VAL A 6 10.76 3.81 10.36
C VAL A 6 11.41 3.98 9.00
N VAL A 7 12.19 5.04 8.81
CA VAL A 7 12.89 5.35 7.55
C VAL A 7 14.39 5.23 7.78
N ILE A 8 15.06 4.40 6.97
CA ILE A 8 16.52 4.20 7.01
C ILE A 8 17.15 4.93 5.83
N SER A 9 17.53 6.18 6.06
CA SER A 9 18.04 7.13 5.05
C SER A 9 19.56 7.17 4.93
N HIS A 10 20.27 6.49 5.84
CA HIS A 10 21.74 6.47 5.93
C HIS A 10 22.29 5.05 5.88
N THR A 11 23.61 4.95 5.65
CA THR A 11 24.33 3.69 5.72
C THR A 11 24.12 3.03 7.08
N ALA A 12 23.59 1.81 7.07
CA ALA A 12 23.29 1.06 8.29
C ALA A 12 23.32 -0.44 8.07
N LYS A 13 23.58 -1.17 9.15
CA LYS A 13 23.31 -2.62 9.23
C LYS A 13 22.08 -2.85 10.11
N LEU A 14 21.10 -3.57 9.57
CA LEU A 14 19.86 -3.91 10.26
C LEU A 14 19.90 -5.39 10.69
N ASP A 15 19.76 -5.61 11.99
CA ASP A 15 19.67 -6.94 12.60
C ASP A 15 18.44 -7.07 13.50
N TYR A 16 18.11 -8.31 13.83
CA TYR A 16 17.06 -8.62 14.79
C TYR A 16 17.69 -9.08 16.10
N GLN A 17 17.19 -8.55 17.22
CA GLN A 17 17.57 -9.01 18.55
C GLN A 17 16.36 -8.99 19.49
N ILE A 18 15.89 -10.16 19.92
CA ILE A 18 14.90 -10.35 20.99
C ILE A 18 13.66 -9.44 20.81
N GLY A 19 13.05 -9.46 19.64
CA GLY A 19 11.84 -8.66 19.33
C GLY A 19 12.12 -7.24 18.85
N TYR A 20 13.38 -6.82 18.75
CA TYR A 20 13.76 -5.48 18.28
C TYR A 20 14.40 -5.53 16.89
N LEU A 21 14.06 -4.54 16.07
CA LEU A 21 14.89 -4.07 14.98
C LEU A 21 16.07 -3.30 15.60
N VAL A 22 17.28 -3.76 15.34
CA VAL A 22 18.52 -3.10 15.74
C VAL A 22 19.10 -2.43 14.50
N VAL A 23 19.25 -1.11 14.56
CA VAL A 23 19.83 -0.28 13.50
C VAL A 23 21.24 0.11 13.93
N ARG A 24 22.26 -0.37 13.23
CA ARG A 24 23.67 -0.07 13.51
C ARG A 24 24.20 0.90 12.45
N GLY A 25 24.25 2.18 12.79
CA GLY A 25 24.87 3.24 11.99
C GLY A 25 25.96 3.94 12.78
N GLN A 26 25.95 5.28 12.80
CA GLN A 26 26.79 6.08 13.71
C GLN A 26 26.46 5.79 15.18
N GLU A 27 25.17 5.62 15.46
CA GLU A 27 24.66 5.16 16.75
C GLU A 27 23.89 3.85 16.57
N THR A 28 23.75 3.10 17.66
CA THR A 28 22.92 1.90 17.68
C THR A 28 21.55 2.23 18.26
N ILE A 29 20.52 2.11 17.43
CA ILE A 29 19.13 2.35 17.83
C ILE A 29 18.39 1.01 17.86
N LYS A 30 17.50 0.82 18.84
CA LYS A 30 16.65 -0.36 18.94
C LYS A 30 15.19 0.04 18.96
N ILE A 31 14.38 -0.58 18.11
CA ILE A 31 12.95 -0.32 17.99
C ILE A 31 12.21 -1.64 18.10
N HIS A 32 11.28 -1.76 19.03
CA HIS A 32 10.51 -2.99 19.18
C HIS A 32 9.62 -3.20 17.95
N LEU A 33 9.63 -4.41 17.38
CA LEU A 33 8.92 -4.69 16.12
C LEU A 33 7.41 -4.44 16.22
N SER A 34 6.80 -4.61 17.40
CA SER A 34 5.35 -4.35 17.56
C SER A 34 4.94 -2.89 17.39
N GLU A 35 5.90 -1.95 17.42
CA GLU A 35 5.62 -0.53 17.24
C GLU A 35 5.65 -0.14 15.76
N ILE A 36 6.31 -0.94 14.92
CA ILE A 36 6.58 -0.64 13.51
C ILE A 36 5.42 -1.12 12.65
N GLY A 37 4.82 -0.22 11.87
CA GLY A 37 3.87 -0.56 10.81
C GLY A 37 4.56 -0.67 9.46
N ILE A 38 5.47 0.26 9.18
CA ILE A 38 6.18 0.37 7.91
C ILE A 38 7.68 0.59 8.18
N LEU A 39 8.53 -0.15 7.47
CA LEU A 39 9.96 0.06 7.38
C LEU A 39 10.29 0.48 5.94
N VAL A 40 10.80 1.68 5.75
CA VAL A 40 11.28 2.18 4.46
C VAL A 40 12.80 2.13 4.46
N VAL A 41 13.36 1.30 3.58
CA VAL A 41 14.80 1.23 3.31
C VAL A 41 15.09 2.18 2.16
N GLU A 42 15.31 3.44 2.51
CA GLU A 42 15.48 4.53 1.56
C GLU A 42 16.90 4.55 0.94
N SER A 43 17.92 4.25 1.75
CA SER A 43 19.30 4.19 1.28
C SER A 43 19.65 2.81 0.70
N THR A 44 20.32 2.80 -0.44
CA THR A 44 20.91 1.59 -1.04
C THR A 44 22.16 1.09 -0.30
N ALA A 45 22.68 1.88 0.65
CA ALA A 45 23.82 1.52 1.49
C ALA A 45 23.40 0.80 2.79
N VAL A 46 22.33 0.01 2.74
CA VAL A 46 21.79 -0.72 3.89
C VAL A 46 22.03 -2.22 3.74
N SER A 47 22.53 -2.86 4.79
CA SER A 47 22.63 -4.32 4.86
C SER A 47 21.62 -4.88 5.85
N MET A 48 21.04 -6.05 5.54
CA MET A 48 20.02 -6.68 6.38
C MET A 48 20.27 -8.18 6.49
N THR A 49 19.79 -8.78 7.58
CA THR A 49 19.85 -10.25 7.75
C THR A 49 18.55 -10.91 7.27
N ALA A 50 18.65 -12.12 6.72
CA ALA A 50 17.48 -12.90 6.33
C ALA A 50 16.53 -13.17 7.50
N TYR A 51 17.07 -13.35 8.71
CA TYR A 51 16.26 -13.56 9.91
C TYR A 51 15.41 -12.34 10.27
N LEU A 52 15.97 -11.13 10.18
CA LEU A 52 15.19 -9.90 10.34
C LEU A 52 14.04 -9.83 9.33
N LEU A 53 14.27 -10.12 8.05
CA LEU A 53 13.22 -10.12 7.02
C LEU A 53 12.09 -11.10 7.38
N SER A 54 12.42 -12.29 7.89
CA SER A 54 11.44 -13.28 8.35
C SER A 54 10.60 -12.76 9.52
N GLU A 55 11.21 -12.14 10.52
CA GLU A 55 10.50 -11.58 11.68
C GLU A 55 9.62 -10.37 11.32
N LEU A 56 10.08 -9.52 10.40
CA LEU A 56 9.28 -8.42 9.86
C LEU A 56 8.00 -8.94 9.20
N VAL A 57 8.12 -9.99 8.36
CA VAL A 57 6.97 -10.65 7.72
C VAL A 57 6.02 -11.26 8.74
N LYS A 58 6.53 -11.99 9.75
CA LYS A 58 5.69 -12.59 10.80
C LYS A 58 4.90 -11.54 11.59
N LYS A 59 5.50 -10.36 11.80
CA LYS A 59 4.84 -9.22 12.46
C LYS A 59 3.99 -8.38 11.51
N LYS A 60 3.87 -8.79 10.24
CA LYS A 60 3.10 -8.09 9.20
C LYS A 60 3.56 -6.64 9.00
N ILE A 61 4.86 -6.40 9.14
CA ILE A 61 5.48 -5.09 8.92
C ILE A 61 5.70 -4.92 7.42
N LYS A 62 5.18 -3.84 6.84
CA LYS A 62 5.42 -3.50 5.43
C LYS A 62 6.88 -3.08 5.28
N VAL A 63 7.60 -3.68 4.35
CA VAL A 63 8.97 -3.26 4.01
C VAL A 63 8.99 -2.75 2.58
N ILE A 64 9.48 -1.53 2.39
CA ILE A 64 9.61 -0.85 1.09
C ILE A 64 11.10 -0.60 0.87
N PHE A 65 11.61 -0.94 -0.31
CA PHE A 65 12.97 -0.64 -0.73
C PHE A 65 12.95 0.45 -1.79
N CYS A 66 13.88 1.40 -1.69
CA CYS A 66 14.03 2.46 -2.67
C CYS A 66 15.22 2.21 -3.63
N ASP A 67 15.17 2.86 -4.78
CA ASP A 67 16.28 2.96 -5.73
C ASP A 67 17.34 4.00 -5.30
N GLU A 68 18.37 4.21 -6.12
CA GLU A 68 19.42 5.20 -5.89
C GLU A 68 18.92 6.66 -5.86
N LYS A 69 17.73 6.92 -6.39
CA LYS A 69 17.05 8.23 -6.36
C LYS A 69 16.12 8.36 -5.16
N ARG A 70 16.11 7.37 -4.26
CA ARG A 70 15.27 7.30 -3.05
C ARG A 70 13.77 7.15 -3.36
N ASN A 71 13.41 6.74 -4.58
CA ASN A 71 12.04 6.43 -4.92
C ASN A 71 11.73 4.96 -4.57
N PRO A 72 10.53 4.65 -4.01
CA PRO A 72 10.10 3.27 -3.82
C PRO A 72 10.20 2.46 -5.12
N SER A 73 10.99 1.39 -5.11
CA SER A 73 11.27 0.55 -6.29
C SER A 73 10.79 -0.88 -6.12
N SER A 74 10.72 -1.38 -4.88
CA SER A 74 10.21 -2.72 -4.59
C SER A 74 9.72 -2.85 -3.15
N GLU A 75 9.09 -3.97 -2.84
CA GLU A 75 8.54 -4.27 -1.51
C GLU A 75 8.68 -5.75 -1.14
N LEU A 76 8.73 -6.03 0.16
CA LEU A 76 8.71 -7.40 0.67
C LEU A 76 7.28 -7.92 0.75
N ILE A 77 6.92 -8.85 -0.13
CA ILE A 77 5.58 -9.45 -0.18
C ILE A 77 5.61 -10.85 0.42
N PRO A 78 4.85 -11.13 1.49
CA PRO A 78 4.74 -12.47 2.03
C PRO A 78 3.84 -13.35 1.16
N TYR A 79 4.23 -14.59 0.93
CA TYR A 79 3.36 -15.57 0.25
C TYR A 79 2.19 -16.06 1.12
N TYR A 80 2.34 -16.02 2.45
CA TYR A 80 1.33 -16.48 3.40
C TYR A 80 0.99 -15.36 4.40
N GLY A 81 -0.19 -14.76 4.27
CA GLY A 81 -0.63 -13.64 5.10
C GLY A 81 -1.39 -14.04 6.37
N SER A 82 -1.93 -15.26 6.40
CA SER A 82 -2.69 -15.81 7.52
C SER A 82 -2.79 -17.35 7.47
N HIS A 83 -3.20 -17.96 8.59
CA HIS A 83 -3.35 -19.41 8.70
C HIS A 83 -4.34 -20.02 7.70
N ASP A 84 -5.31 -19.22 7.23
CA ASP A 84 -6.38 -19.58 6.30
C ASP A 84 -6.11 -19.10 4.85
N THR A 85 -4.87 -18.75 4.51
CA THR A 85 -4.49 -18.20 3.18
C THR A 85 -5.05 -19.04 2.03
N SER A 86 -4.90 -20.37 2.08
CA SER A 86 -5.40 -21.25 1.01
C SER A 86 -6.93 -21.25 0.86
N VAL A 87 -7.67 -21.10 1.97
CA VAL A 87 -9.13 -21.00 1.94
C VAL A 87 -9.56 -19.68 1.29
N LYS A 88 -8.89 -18.58 1.66
CA LYS A 88 -9.14 -17.25 1.08
C LYS A 88 -8.86 -17.21 -0.41
N ILE A 89 -7.75 -17.79 -0.86
CA ILE A 89 -7.40 -17.87 -2.29
C ILE A 89 -8.47 -18.67 -3.05
N ARG A 90 -8.90 -19.83 -2.53
CA ARG A 90 -9.96 -20.61 -3.18
C ARG A 90 -11.27 -19.83 -3.32
N ARG A 91 -11.71 -19.15 -2.26
CA ARG A 91 -12.90 -18.29 -2.31
C ARG A 91 -12.77 -17.15 -3.32
N GLN A 92 -11.58 -16.55 -3.43
CA GLN A 92 -11.32 -15.50 -4.42
C GLN A 92 -11.41 -16.05 -5.86
N MET A 93 -10.96 -17.28 -6.09
CA MET A 93 -11.07 -17.94 -7.41
C MET A 93 -12.52 -18.26 -7.79
N GLU A 94 -13.40 -18.44 -6.81
CA GLU A 94 -14.83 -18.73 -7.00
C GLU A 94 -15.65 -17.49 -7.41
N TRP A 95 -15.09 -16.28 -7.29
CA TRP A 95 -15.79 -15.04 -7.65
C TRP A 95 -16.20 -15.02 -9.12
N SER A 96 -17.50 -14.84 -9.36
CA SER A 96 -18.09 -14.68 -10.68
C SER A 96 -17.59 -13.39 -11.34
N ARG A 97 -17.73 -13.31 -12.67
CA ARG A 97 -17.36 -12.11 -13.42
C ARG A 97 -18.24 -10.92 -13.03
N GLU A 98 -19.52 -11.16 -12.75
CA GLU A 98 -20.48 -10.14 -12.35
C GLU A 98 -20.13 -9.56 -10.98
N GLU A 99 -19.87 -10.38 -9.97
CA GLU A 99 -19.44 -9.90 -8.64
C GLU A 99 -18.19 -9.02 -8.71
N LYS A 100 -17.21 -9.44 -9.52
CA LYS A 100 -15.98 -8.65 -9.74
C LYS A 100 -16.28 -7.31 -10.40
N ALA A 101 -17.12 -7.31 -11.44
CA ALA A 101 -17.48 -6.09 -12.15
C ALA A 101 -18.27 -5.13 -11.26
N THR A 102 -19.24 -5.63 -10.50
CA THR A 102 -20.06 -4.82 -9.59
C THR A 102 -19.19 -4.19 -8.50
N LEU A 103 -18.36 -4.99 -7.81
CA LEU A 103 -17.47 -4.46 -6.77
C LEU A 103 -16.47 -3.45 -7.30
N TRP A 104 -15.89 -3.71 -8.47
CA TRP A 104 -14.95 -2.76 -9.10
C TRP A 104 -15.64 -1.45 -9.49
N THR A 105 -16.86 -1.53 -10.05
CA THR A 105 -17.63 -0.34 -10.45
C THR A 105 -17.94 0.54 -9.25
N GLU A 106 -18.35 -0.05 -8.12
CA GLU A 106 -18.56 0.70 -6.88
C GLU A 106 -17.28 1.41 -6.41
N ILE A 107 -16.13 0.72 -6.41
CA ILE A 107 -14.84 1.31 -6.02
C ILE A 107 -14.47 2.49 -6.93
N VAL A 108 -14.69 2.38 -8.23
CA VAL A 108 -14.40 3.44 -9.20
C VAL A 108 -15.38 4.60 -9.06
N SER A 109 -16.67 4.34 -8.86
CA SER A 109 -17.68 5.36 -8.58
C SER A 109 -17.33 6.18 -7.33
N GLU A 110 -16.87 5.52 -6.26
CA GLU A 110 -16.37 6.21 -5.06
C GLU A 110 -15.12 7.05 -5.36
N LYS A 111 -14.20 6.54 -6.20
CA LYS A 111 -13.01 7.29 -6.61
C LYS A 111 -13.41 8.59 -7.31
N ILE A 112 -14.30 8.52 -8.30
CA ILE A 112 -14.78 9.69 -9.04
C ILE A 112 -15.50 10.66 -8.10
N ARG A 113 -16.30 10.14 -7.14
CA ARG A 113 -16.95 10.98 -6.12
C ARG A 113 -15.94 11.76 -5.28
N LYS A 114 -14.86 11.11 -4.82
CA LYS A 114 -13.81 11.79 -4.05
C LYS A 114 -13.03 12.80 -4.88
N GLN A 115 -12.88 12.58 -6.18
CA GLN A 115 -12.32 13.58 -7.10
C GLN A 115 -13.26 14.79 -7.25
N ALA A 116 -14.58 14.57 -7.37
CA ALA A 116 -15.56 15.65 -7.43
C ALA A 116 -15.61 16.48 -6.14
N GLU A 117 -15.68 15.82 -4.97
CA GLU A 117 -15.65 16.48 -3.66
C GLU A 117 -14.38 17.34 -3.49
N LEU A 118 -13.23 16.87 -3.97
CA LEU A 118 -11.98 17.63 -3.93
C LEU A 118 -12.07 18.89 -4.82
N LEU A 119 -12.59 18.77 -6.03
CA LEU A 119 -12.79 19.91 -6.94
C LEU A 119 -13.75 20.93 -6.33
N GLU A 120 -14.84 20.48 -5.72
CA GLU A 120 -15.82 21.32 -5.02
C GLU A 120 -15.18 22.09 -3.87
N GLN A 121 -14.30 21.46 -3.07
CA GLN A 121 -13.53 22.12 -2.02
C GLN A 121 -12.64 23.25 -2.54
N TYR A 122 -12.16 23.14 -3.78
CA TYR A 122 -11.39 24.18 -4.46
C TYR A 122 -12.25 25.17 -5.28
N GLY A 123 -13.58 25.07 -5.20
CA GLY A 123 -14.50 25.95 -5.93
C GLY A 123 -14.47 25.73 -7.45
N LYS A 124 -14.14 24.52 -7.90
CA LYS A 124 -14.06 24.15 -9.32
C LYS A 124 -15.42 23.64 -9.81
N THR A 125 -15.96 24.27 -10.84
CA THR A 125 -17.26 23.92 -11.46
C THR A 125 -17.22 22.55 -12.13
N GLU A 126 -16.03 22.09 -12.49
CA GLU A 126 -15.76 20.77 -13.05
C GLU A 126 -16.24 19.62 -12.15
N ALA A 127 -16.42 19.86 -10.84
CA ALA A 127 -17.02 18.89 -9.92
C ALA A 127 -18.40 18.39 -10.39
N GLU A 128 -19.24 19.27 -10.96
CA GLU A 128 -20.57 18.93 -11.46
C GLU A 128 -20.51 17.89 -12.59
N LEU A 129 -19.51 18.00 -13.46
CA LEU A 129 -19.26 17.07 -14.54
C LEU A 129 -18.87 15.68 -14.03
N LEU A 130 -18.05 15.61 -12.97
CA LEU A 130 -17.70 14.34 -12.34
C LEU A 130 -18.91 13.69 -11.66
N TYR A 131 -19.77 14.46 -11.00
CA TYR A 131 -21.02 13.93 -10.45
C TYR A 131 -21.95 13.40 -11.55
N GLN A 132 -22.00 14.06 -12.71
CA GLN A 132 -22.71 13.53 -13.87
C GLN A 132 -22.12 12.19 -14.34
N TYR A 133 -20.79 12.08 -14.44
CA TYR A 133 -20.14 10.83 -14.85
C TYR A 133 -20.42 9.64 -13.93
N ILE A 134 -20.62 9.87 -12.63
CA ILE A 134 -21.04 8.82 -11.69
C ILE A 134 -22.42 8.27 -12.05
N ASN A 135 -23.34 9.11 -12.53
CA ASN A 135 -24.68 8.65 -12.94
C ASN A 135 -24.66 7.94 -14.31
N GLU A 136 -23.63 8.18 -15.12
CA GLU A 136 -23.44 7.60 -16.45
C GLU A 136 -22.58 6.34 -16.45
N ILE A 137 -21.97 5.98 -15.31
CA ILE A 137 -21.10 4.82 -15.22
C ILE A 137 -21.94 3.54 -15.36
N GLU A 138 -21.55 2.70 -16.30
CA GLU A 138 -22.14 1.37 -16.48
C GLU A 138 -21.28 0.30 -15.79
N LEU A 139 -21.84 -0.91 -15.64
CA LEU A 139 -21.16 -2.04 -15.01
C LEU A 139 -19.81 -2.32 -15.68
N GLY A 140 -18.73 -2.29 -14.90
CA GLY A 140 -17.35 -2.46 -15.37
C GLY A 140 -16.78 -1.26 -16.12
N ASP A 141 -17.41 -0.08 -16.01
CA ASP A 141 -17.08 1.16 -16.71
C ASP A 141 -16.77 0.97 -18.19
N VAL A 142 -17.64 0.25 -18.89
CA VAL A 142 -17.55 0.06 -20.35
C VAL A 142 -17.59 1.40 -21.12
N THR A 143 -18.07 2.46 -20.46
CA THR A 143 -18.15 3.84 -20.93
C THR A 143 -16.89 4.69 -20.68
N ASN A 144 -15.87 4.17 -19.99
CA ASN A 144 -14.61 4.85 -19.64
C ASN A 144 -14.78 6.18 -18.87
N ARG A 145 -15.78 6.27 -18.00
CA ARG A 145 -16.03 7.42 -17.13
C ARG A 145 -14.90 7.67 -16.15
N GLU A 146 -14.20 6.62 -15.73
CA GLU A 146 -12.99 6.74 -14.92
C GLU A 146 -11.91 7.58 -15.62
N GLY A 147 -11.65 7.26 -16.88
CA GLY A 147 -10.64 7.98 -17.68
C GLY A 147 -11.06 9.41 -18.00
N HIS A 148 -12.34 9.63 -18.30
CA HIS A 148 -12.88 10.97 -18.52
C HIS A 148 -12.82 11.83 -17.24
N ALA A 149 -13.22 11.28 -16.10
CA ALA A 149 -13.13 11.95 -14.80
C ALA A 149 -11.68 12.31 -14.42
N ALA A 150 -10.71 11.44 -14.71
CA ALA A 150 -9.30 11.69 -14.39
C ALA A 150 -8.62 12.74 -15.29
N LYS A 151 -9.19 13.01 -16.47
CA LYS A 151 -8.65 14.00 -17.42
C LYS A 151 -9.09 15.44 -17.09
N VAL A 152 -10.28 15.58 -16.51
CA VAL A 152 -10.89 16.86 -16.10
C VAL A 152 -10.15 17.44 -14.91
#